data_AF-A0A920ULZ0-F1
#
_entry.id   AF-A0A920ULZ0-F1
#
_cell.length_a   1.000
_cell.length_b   1.000
_cell.length_c   1.000
_cell.angle_alpha   90.00
_cell.angle_beta   90.00
_cell.angle_gamma   90.00
#
_symmetry.space_group_name_H-M   'P 1'
#
loop_
_entity.id
_entity.type
_entity.pdbx_description
1 polymer ?
#
loop_
_entity_poly.entity_id
_entity_poly.type
_entity_poly.pdbx_seq_one_letter_code
_entity_poly.pdbx_strand_id
1 'polypeptide(L)'
;MLKWLLPSIKYLREVRHQHSTGGIQNDFERLGEVSDHATRYQRAEEFIEACRCLWGEPGPTYYEGEFYKLDGAYCSPSPATVTHPSFILGGVSERAMGLSARQADVHLGWIEPLNDTANRLDSLKSYFSQTQRDEFYGLRTPLIVRDTEEEAWMQLTSLLVTPTLR
;
A
#
# COMPACT_ATOMS: atom_id res chain seq x y z
N MET A 1 11.99 -0.16 21.79
CA MET A 1 11.37 -1.44 22.20
C MET A 1 10.67 -2.07 20.98
N LEU A 2 11.43 -2.38 19.91
CA LEU A 2 10.94 -3.10 18.73
C LEU A 2 11.31 -4.58 18.87
N LYS A 3 10.51 -5.31 19.64
CA LYS A 3 10.61 -6.77 19.71
C LYS A 3 9.19 -7.28 19.50
N TRP A 4 9.02 -8.06 18.43
CA TRP A 4 7.84 -8.84 18.05
C TRP A 4 6.72 -8.11 17.28
N LEU A 5 6.68 -8.34 15.97
CA LEU A 5 5.41 -8.44 15.23
C LEU A 5 5.41 -9.27 13.94
N LEU A 6 6.52 -9.88 13.49
CA LEU A 6 6.52 -10.59 12.20
C LEU A 6 7.17 -12.01 12.14
N PRO A 7 7.04 -12.94 13.12
CA PRO A 7 7.58 -14.30 12.91
C PRO A 7 6.67 -15.28 12.14
N SER A 8 5.48 -14.89 11.67
CA SER A 8 4.47 -15.87 11.16
C SER A 8 4.22 -15.84 9.65
N ILE A 9 4.94 -15.03 8.87
CA ILE A 9 4.68 -14.84 7.41
C ILE A 9 5.17 -16.03 6.55
N LYS A 10 5.66 -17.12 7.16
CA LYS A 10 6.18 -18.30 6.44
C LYS A 10 5.14 -19.16 5.71
N TYR A 11 3.84 -18.91 5.86
CA TYR A 11 2.79 -19.81 5.35
C TYR A 11 1.85 -19.23 4.30
N LEU A 12 2.07 -18.00 3.84
CA LEU A 12 1.22 -17.37 2.83
C LEU A 12 2.04 -17.13 1.56
N ARG A 13 1.74 -17.90 0.51
CA ARG A 13 2.42 -17.82 -0.80
C ARG A 13 2.22 -16.48 -1.53
N GLU A 14 1.38 -15.59 -1.02
CA GLU A 14 1.25 -14.20 -1.46
C GLU A 14 0.94 -13.32 -0.25
N VAL A 15 1.96 -12.74 0.39
CA VAL A 15 1.75 -11.61 1.31
C VAL A 15 1.95 -10.33 0.52
N ARG A 16 0.87 -9.60 0.30
CA ARG A 16 0.89 -8.25 -0.27
C ARG A 16 0.79 -7.26 0.88
N HIS A 17 1.75 -6.35 1.00
CA HIS A 17 1.71 -5.31 2.02
C HIS A 17 1.00 -4.08 1.45
N GLN A 18 -0.17 -3.77 1.97
CA GLN A 18 -0.85 -2.51 1.67
C GLN A 18 -0.38 -1.47 2.68
N HIS A 19 0.33 -0.46 2.19
CA HIS A 19 0.77 0.66 3.02
C HIS A 19 -0.16 1.85 2.80
N SER A 20 -0.78 2.33 3.88
CA SER A 20 -1.62 3.54 3.86
C SER A 20 -0.91 4.62 4.64
N THR A 21 -0.70 5.79 4.03
CA THR A 21 -0.11 6.98 4.65
C THR A 21 -1.12 7.78 5.48
N GLY A 22 -2.20 7.13 5.93
CA GLY A 22 -3.32 7.70 6.69
C GLY A 22 -4.36 8.37 5.81
N GLY A 23 -5.57 7.80 5.80
CA GLY A 23 -6.74 8.37 5.11
C GLY A 23 -7.74 9.06 6.05
N ILE A 24 -7.60 8.89 7.36
CA ILE A 24 -8.51 9.45 8.37
C ILE A 24 -7.81 10.62 9.05
N GLN A 25 -8.49 11.77 9.09
CA GLN A 25 -7.97 12.96 9.75
C GLN A 25 -7.73 12.68 11.24
N ASN A 26 -6.57 13.08 11.75
CA ASN A 26 -6.14 12.95 13.14
C ASN A 26 -5.84 11.52 13.63
N ASP A 27 -5.78 10.50 12.76
CA ASP A 27 -5.59 9.12 13.20
C ASP A 27 -4.17 8.85 13.74
N PHE A 28 -3.15 9.45 13.11
CA PHE A 28 -1.77 9.39 13.62
C PHE A 28 -1.60 10.16 14.92
N GLU A 29 -2.25 11.31 15.03
CA GLU A 29 -2.26 12.15 16.23
C GLU A 29 -2.87 11.40 17.42
N ARG A 30 -3.91 10.59 17.17
CA ARG A 30 -4.50 9.69 18.18
C ARG A 30 -3.58 8.54 18.57
N LEU A 31 -2.67 8.13 17.69
CA LEU A 31 -1.60 7.18 17.97
C LEU A 31 -0.34 7.85 18.55
N GLY A 32 -0.40 9.15 18.84
CA GLY A 32 0.71 9.91 19.44
C GLY A 32 1.76 10.37 18.43
N GLU A 33 1.51 10.22 17.13
CA GLU A 33 2.38 10.71 16.07
C GLU A 33 1.87 12.05 15.53
N VAL A 34 2.62 13.12 15.84
CA VAL A 34 2.38 14.46 15.30
C VAL A 34 3.44 14.74 14.25
N SER A 35 3.07 14.54 12.99
CA SER A 35 3.91 14.83 11.82
C SER A 35 3.07 15.53 10.75
N ASP A 36 3.68 16.45 10.00
CA ASP A 36 2.99 17.10 8.89
C ASP A 36 2.80 16.13 7.72
N HIS A 37 1.88 16.48 6.81
CA HIS A 37 1.52 15.61 5.71
C HIS A 37 2.69 15.33 4.76
N ALA A 38 3.68 16.22 4.58
CA ALA A 38 4.84 15.94 3.75
C ALA A 38 5.80 14.96 4.43
N THR A 39 6.07 15.14 5.73
CA THR A 39 6.90 14.22 6.51
C THR A 39 6.35 12.80 6.49
N ARG A 40 5.02 12.62 6.51
CA ARG A 40 4.39 11.28 6.41
C ARG A 40 4.76 10.55 5.12
N TYR A 41 4.81 11.23 3.98
CA TYR A 41 5.21 10.60 2.71
C TYR A 41 6.71 10.31 2.65
N GLN A 42 7.55 11.22 3.16
CA GLN A 42 9.00 10.99 3.24
C GLN A 42 9.30 9.78 4.12
N ARG A 43 8.64 9.69 5.29
CA ARG A 43 8.78 8.56 6.20
C ARG A 43 8.23 7.26 5.60
N ALA A 44 7.14 7.31 4.84
CA ALA A 44 6.63 6.13 4.13
C ALA A 44 7.60 5.66 3.03
N GLU A 45 8.17 6.58 2.27
CA GLU A 45 9.18 6.30 1.25
C GLU A 45 10.41 5.63 1.87
N GLU A 46 10.97 6.23 2.91
CA GLU A 46 12.14 5.70 3.61
C GLU A 46 11.88 4.33 4.25
N PHE A 47 10.67 4.11 4.77
CA PHE A 47 10.25 2.82 5.31
C PHE A 47 10.29 1.72 4.24
N ILE A 48 9.76 2.01 3.04
CA ILE A 48 9.76 1.07 1.91
C ILE A 48 11.19 0.76 1.49
N GLU A 49 12.04 1.77 1.38
CA GLU A 49 13.46 1.59 1.04
C GLU A 49 14.19 0.70 2.06
N ALA A 50 14.07 1.01 3.35
CA ALA A 50 14.69 0.22 4.42
C ALA A 50 14.21 -1.25 4.39
N CYS A 51 12.91 -1.47 4.15
CA CYS A 51 12.36 -2.82 4.00
C CYS A 51 12.93 -3.55 2.77
N ARG A 52 13.01 -2.87 1.62
CA ARG A 52 13.59 -3.46 0.40
C ARG A 52 15.07 -3.80 0.60
N CYS A 53 15.83 -2.98 1.33
CA CYS A 53 17.21 -3.31 1.71
C CYS A 53 17.27 -4.54 2.62
N LEU A 54 16.42 -4.61 3.65
CA LEU A 54 16.39 -5.72 4.62
C LEU A 54 15.98 -7.05 3.99
N TRP A 55 15.12 -6.99 2.98
CA TRP A 55 14.62 -8.17 2.30
C TRP A 55 15.45 -8.54 1.07
N GLY A 56 16.18 -7.61 0.45
CA GLY A 56 16.84 -7.85 -0.83
C GLY A 56 17.89 -8.97 -0.81
N GLU A 57 18.71 -9.04 0.24
CA GLU A 57 19.86 -9.96 0.29
C GLU A 57 19.95 -10.73 1.62
N PRO A 58 20.45 -11.98 1.60
CA PRO A 58 20.84 -12.71 2.80
C PRO A 58 21.92 -12.01 3.62
N GLY A 59 21.79 -12.08 4.94
CA GLY A 59 22.82 -11.64 5.89
C GLY A 59 22.50 -10.30 6.55
N PRO A 60 23.50 -9.69 7.23
CA PRO A 60 23.35 -8.40 7.88
C PRO A 60 23.20 -7.27 6.85
N THR A 61 22.14 -6.48 7.00
CA THR A 61 21.80 -5.28 6.24
C THR A 61 22.09 -4.04 7.05
N TYR A 62 22.61 -3.02 6.36
CA TYR A 62 22.83 -1.69 6.89
C TYR A 62 22.07 -0.68 6.04
N TYR A 63 21.39 0.26 6.68
CA TYR A 63 20.62 1.34 6.06
C TYR A 63 20.64 2.52 7.01
N GLU A 64 20.83 3.74 6.50
CA GLU A 64 20.83 4.95 7.30
C GLU A 64 20.10 6.05 6.55
N GLY A 65 18.84 6.28 6.93
CA GLY A 65 18.04 7.41 6.47
C GLY A 65 17.72 8.37 7.63
N GLU A 66 16.81 9.30 7.39
CA GLU A 66 16.39 10.32 8.35
C GLU A 66 15.51 9.73 9.47
N PHE A 67 14.64 8.76 9.12
CA PHE A 67 13.65 8.18 10.02
C PHE A 67 14.00 6.76 10.50
N TYR A 68 14.78 6.00 9.73
CA TYR A 68 15.09 4.59 9.94
C TYR A 68 16.58 4.30 9.80
N LYS A 69 17.07 3.48 10.73
CA LYS A 69 18.43 2.95 10.71
C LYS A 69 18.41 1.44 10.90
N LEU A 70 19.05 0.72 9.98
CA LEU A 70 19.37 -0.70 10.11
C LEU A 70 20.88 -0.79 10.38
N ASP A 71 21.25 -1.46 11.48
CA ASP A 71 22.64 -1.67 11.88
C ASP A 71 22.84 -3.17 12.13
N GLY A 72 23.36 -3.87 11.12
CA GLY A 72 23.51 -5.33 11.14
C GLY A 72 22.18 -6.08 11.26
N ALA A 73 21.07 -5.48 10.83
CA ALA A 73 19.75 -6.11 10.88
C ALA A 73 19.68 -7.26 9.87
N TYR A 74 18.99 -8.35 10.17
CA TYR A 74 18.83 -9.45 9.20
C TYR A 74 17.42 -10.02 9.29
N CYS A 75 16.92 -10.53 8.15
CA CYS A 75 15.63 -11.18 8.08
C CYS A 75 15.76 -12.71 8.27
N SER A 76 14.87 -13.31 9.04
CA SER A 76 14.75 -14.77 9.21
C SER A 76 13.29 -15.20 8.98
N PRO A 77 12.99 -16.10 8.03
CA PRO A 77 13.94 -16.80 7.16
C PRO A 77 14.74 -15.87 6.25
N SER A 78 15.96 -16.30 5.94
CA SER A 78 16.81 -15.56 5.01
C SER A 78 16.08 -15.33 3.68
N PRO A 79 16.24 -14.16 3.04
CA PRO A 79 15.69 -13.90 1.72
C PRO A 79 16.45 -14.69 0.64
N ALA A 80 16.32 -16.01 0.66
CA ALA A 80 17.14 -16.89 -0.18
C ALA A 80 16.40 -17.45 -1.41
N THR A 81 15.20 -16.95 -1.74
CA THR A 81 14.38 -17.37 -2.92
C THR A 81 12.95 -16.80 -2.92
N VAL A 82 12.52 -16.12 -1.84
CA VAL A 82 11.12 -15.69 -1.69
C VAL A 82 10.95 -14.30 -2.31
N THR A 83 9.99 -14.17 -3.24
CA THR A 83 9.46 -12.89 -3.70
C THR A 83 9.09 -12.06 -2.47
N HIS A 84 9.78 -10.94 -2.24
CA HIS A 84 9.49 -10.07 -1.11
C HIS A 84 8.04 -9.56 -1.21
N PRO A 85 7.41 -9.21 -0.07
CA PRO A 85 6.07 -8.65 -0.10
C PRO A 85 6.01 -7.45 -1.03
N SER A 86 5.06 -7.47 -1.96
CA SER A 86 4.81 -6.33 -2.86
C SER A 86 4.21 -5.16 -2.07
N PHE A 87 4.68 -3.96 -2.36
CA PHE A 87 4.10 -2.72 -1.85
C PHE A 87 2.95 -2.27 -2.74
N ILE A 88 1.74 -2.33 -2.20
CA ILE A 88 0.54 -1.80 -2.83
C ILE A 88 0.26 -0.43 -2.21
N LEU A 89 0.37 0.62 -3.04
CA LEU A 89 0.11 1.99 -2.65
C LEU A 89 -1.11 2.51 -3.40
N GLY A 90 -1.79 3.49 -2.83
CA GLY A 90 -2.94 4.13 -3.47
C GLY A 90 -3.09 5.55 -2.99
N GLY A 91 -3.99 6.28 -3.64
CA GLY A 91 -4.26 7.68 -3.32
C GLY A 91 -4.26 8.54 -4.57
N VAL A 92 -4.96 9.66 -4.46
CA VAL A 92 -5.32 10.51 -5.61
C VAL A 92 -4.58 11.84 -5.62
N SER A 93 -3.81 12.13 -4.56
CA SER A 93 -2.99 13.34 -4.48
C SER A 93 -1.73 13.21 -5.31
N GLU A 94 -1.18 14.33 -5.77
CA GLU A 94 0.10 14.38 -6.50
C GLU A 94 1.23 13.69 -5.73
N ARG A 95 1.30 13.88 -4.40
CA ARG A 95 2.28 13.22 -3.54
C ARG A 95 2.10 11.70 -3.50
N ALA A 96 0.86 11.21 -3.43
CA ALA A 96 0.57 9.78 -3.42
C ALA A 96 0.85 9.11 -4.76
N MET A 97 0.50 9.76 -5.87
CA MET A 97 0.81 9.27 -7.21
C MET A 97 2.32 9.28 -7.46
N GLY A 98 3.02 10.33 -7.04
CA GLY A 98 4.49 10.40 -7.12
C GLY A 98 5.18 9.34 -6.28
N LEU A 99 4.75 9.13 -5.04
CA LEU A 99 5.27 8.03 -4.19
C LEU A 99 4.98 6.67 -4.82
N SER A 100 3.79 6.48 -5.37
CA SER A 100 3.43 5.23 -6.04
C SER A 100 4.33 4.94 -7.22
N ALA A 101 4.60 5.93 -8.08
CA ALA A 101 5.51 5.80 -9.20
C ALA A 101 6.93 5.40 -8.78
N ARG A 102 7.42 5.94 -7.66
CA ARG A 102 8.78 5.66 -7.17
C ARG A 102 8.91 4.34 -6.40
N GLN A 103 7.90 3.95 -5.65
CA GLN A 103 8.04 2.90 -4.63
C GLN A 103 7.04 1.74 -4.73
N ALA A 104 5.88 1.94 -5.37
CA ALA A 104 4.86 0.88 -5.45
C ALA A 104 5.27 -0.21 -6.44
N ASP A 105 4.87 -1.44 -6.11
CA ASP A 105 4.82 -2.54 -7.07
C ASP A 105 3.44 -2.62 -7.74
N VAL A 106 2.38 -2.08 -7.10
CA VAL A 106 1.05 -1.90 -7.68
C VAL A 106 0.44 -0.59 -7.18
N HIS A 107 -0.04 0.27 -8.07
CA HIS A 107 -0.90 1.40 -7.71
C HIS A 107 -2.37 0.96 -7.69
N LEU A 108 -3.01 1.03 -6.53
CA LEU A 108 -4.39 0.61 -6.30
C LEU A 108 -5.35 1.80 -6.30
N GLY A 109 -6.22 1.85 -7.30
CA GLY A 109 -7.30 2.82 -7.41
C GLY A 109 -8.64 2.30 -6.87
N TRP A 110 -9.55 3.23 -6.59
CA TRP A 110 -10.97 2.94 -6.36
C TRP A 110 -11.75 3.03 -7.66
N ILE A 111 -12.95 2.43 -7.68
CA ILE A 111 -13.87 2.61 -8.79
C ILE A 111 -14.38 4.06 -8.84
N GLU A 112 -14.28 4.65 -10.02
CA GLU A 112 -14.66 6.02 -10.32
C GLU A 112 -15.34 6.03 -11.70
N PRO A 113 -16.05 7.12 -12.08
CA PRO A 113 -16.52 7.29 -13.45
C PRO A 113 -15.39 7.08 -14.47
N LEU A 114 -15.74 6.57 -15.65
CA LEU A 114 -14.76 6.16 -16.65
C LEU A 114 -13.80 7.30 -17.05
N ASN A 115 -14.33 8.51 -17.22
CA ASN A 115 -13.53 9.68 -17.56
C ASN A 115 -12.55 10.06 -16.45
N ASP A 116 -12.98 9.99 -15.19
CA ASP A 116 -12.13 10.30 -14.04
C ASP A 116 -11.00 9.25 -13.91
N THR A 117 -11.34 7.98 -14.13
CA THR A 117 -10.37 6.88 -14.15
C THR A 117 -9.33 7.08 -15.26
N ALA A 118 -9.76 7.46 -16.47
CA ALA A 118 -8.85 7.72 -17.59
C ALA A 118 -7.88 8.86 -17.27
N ASN A 119 -8.39 10.00 -16.79
CA ASN A 119 -7.57 11.14 -16.39
C ASN A 119 -6.56 10.78 -15.27
N ARG A 120 -6.99 9.95 -14.32
CA ARG A 120 -6.14 9.44 -13.23
C ARG A 120 -5.00 8.58 -13.76
N LEU A 121 -5.30 7.66 -14.67
CA LEU A 121 -4.29 6.79 -15.28
C LEU A 121 -3.27 7.61 -16.09
N ASP A 122 -3.71 8.60 -16.85
CA ASP A 122 -2.81 9.47 -17.61
C ASP A 122 -1.88 10.27 -16.68
N SER A 123 -2.41 10.78 -15.57
CA SER A 123 -1.61 11.46 -14.54
C SER A 123 -0.56 10.51 -13.96
N LEU A 124 -0.95 9.29 -13.57
CA LEU A 124 -0.04 8.27 -13.04
C LEU A 124 1.06 7.91 -14.05
N LYS A 125 0.70 7.68 -15.32
CA LYS A 125 1.68 7.39 -16.38
C LYS A 125 2.75 8.47 -16.48
N SER A 126 2.36 9.74 -16.35
CA SER A 126 3.32 10.85 -16.36
C SER A 126 4.32 10.82 -15.19
N TYR A 127 3.92 10.28 -14.03
CA TYR A 127 4.82 10.09 -12.90
C TYR A 127 5.70 8.86 -13.09
N PHE A 128 5.13 7.74 -13.56
CA PHE A 128 5.88 6.51 -13.82
C PHE A 128 6.93 6.70 -14.92
N SER A 129 6.65 7.51 -15.95
CA SER A 129 7.61 7.83 -17.03
C SER A 129 8.85 8.59 -16.56
N GLN A 130 8.82 9.16 -15.36
CA GLN A 130 9.98 9.80 -14.72
C GLN A 130 10.84 8.81 -13.93
N THR A 131 10.49 7.53 -13.94
CA THR A 131 11.16 6.45 -13.21
C THR A 131 11.59 5.33 -14.16
N GLN A 132 12.41 4.40 -13.69
CA GLN A 132 12.78 3.17 -14.42
C GLN A 132 11.97 1.96 -13.96
N ARG A 133 10.76 2.17 -13.40
CA ARG A 133 9.92 1.12 -12.84
C ARG A 133 8.78 0.77 -13.79
N ASP A 134 8.41 -0.51 -13.81
CA ASP A 134 7.24 -0.97 -14.55
C ASP A 134 5.94 -0.44 -13.92
N GLU A 135 4.95 -0.17 -14.77
CA GLU A 135 3.63 0.27 -14.35
C GLU A 135 2.68 -0.91 -14.13
N PHE A 136 2.19 -1.06 -12.90
CA PHE A 136 1.13 -2.02 -12.57
C PHE A 136 0.01 -1.33 -11.81
N TYR A 137 -1.20 -1.50 -12.29
CA TYR A 137 -2.40 -0.89 -11.74
C TYR A 137 -3.38 -1.95 -11.24
N GLY A 138 -3.93 -1.71 -10.05
CA GLY A 138 -5.01 -2.50 -9.48
C GLY A 138 -6.27 -1.65 -9.33
N LEU A 139 -7.43 -2.28 -9.45
CA LEU A 139 -8.72 -1.65 -9.16
C LEU A 139 -9.39 -2.37 -7.99
N ARG A 140 -9.68 -1.64 -6.91
CA ARG A 140 -10.48 -2.15 -5.81
C ARG A 140 -11.95 -1.84 -6.07
N THR A 141 -12.73 -2.88 -6.35
CA THR A 141 -14.18 -2.77 -6.59
C THR A 141 -14.96 -3.83 -5.80
N PRO A 142 -15.97 -3.43 -4.99
CA PRO A 142 -16.92 -4.38 -4.44
C PRO A 142 -17.86 -4.85 -5.55
N LEU A 143 -18.04 -6.16 -5.69
CA LEU A 143 -18.95 -6.76 -6.66
C LEU A 143 -20.10 -7.48 -5.94
N ILE A 144 -21.33 -7.25 -6.41
CA ILE A 144 -22.51 -8.03 -6.02
C ILE A 144 -22.90 -8.85 -7.24
N VAL A 145 -22.66 -10.16 -7.16
CA VAL A 145 -22.91 -11.10 -8.26
C VAL A 145 -24.08 -12.01 -7.87
N ARG A 146 -25.10 -12.08 -8.73
CA ARG A 146 -26.28 -12.95 -8.60
C ARG A 146 -26.66 -13.50 -9.98
N ASP A 147 -27.57 -14.47 -10.00
CA ASP A 147 -27.99 -15.14 -11.24
C ASP A 147 -28.80 -14.18 -12.14
N THR A 148 -29.49 -13.20 -11.54
CA THR A 148 -30.17 -12.11 -12.26
C THR A 148 -29.79 -10.73 -11.75
N GLU A 149 -29.98 -9.72 -12.61
CA GLU A 149 -29.78 -8.31 -12.26
C GLU A 149 -30.70 -7.87 -11.11
N GLU A 150 -31.97 -8.27 -11.15
CA GLU A 150 -32.97 -7.97 -10.11
C GLU A 150 -32.50 -8.47 -8.73
N GLU A 151 -32.00 -9.69 -8.63
CA GLU A 151 -31.46 -10.26 -7.40
C GLU A 151 -30.23 -9.51 -6.88
N ALA A 152 -29.37 -9.03 -7.79
CA ALA A 152 -28.21 -8.23 -7.41
C ALA A 152 -28.63 -6.89 -6.81
N TRP A 153 -29.61 -6.21 -7.42
CA TRP A 153 -30.18 -4.97 -6.89
C TRP A 153 -30.89 -5.19 -5.54
N MET A 154 -31.69 -6.25 -5.41
CA MET A 154 -32.32 -6.61 -4.14
C MET A 154 -31.29 -6.82 -3.02
N GLN A 155 -30.20 -7.54 -3.31
CA GLN A 155 -29.11 -7.74 -2.36
C GLN A 155 -28.47 -6.40 -1.98
N LEU A 156 -28.15 -5.54 -2.96
CA LEU A 156 -27.57 -4.23 -2.70
C LEU A 156 -28.48 -3.39 -1.80
N THR A 157 -29.77 -3.31 -2.12
CA THR A 157 -30.75 -2.58 -1.32
C THR A 157 -30.81 -3.13 0.10
N SER A 158 -30.79 -4.44 0.30
CA SER A 158 -30.77 -5.03 1.65
C SER A 158 -29.55 -4.61 2.48
N LEU A 159 -28.37 -4.51 1.84
CA LEU A 159 -27.13 -4.09 2.50
C LEU A 159 -27.16 -2.62 2.89
N LEU A 160 -27.80 -1.77 2.08
CA LEU A 160 -27.90 -0.33 2.34
C LEU A 160 -28.97 0.03 3.36
N VAL A 161 -30.03 -0.79 3.48
CA VAL A 161 -31.19 -0.53 4.35
C VAL A 161 -31.01 -1.13 5.76
N THR A 162 -30.07 -2.05 5.96
CA THR A 162 -29.82 -2.62 7.29
C THR A 162 -29.20 -1.56 8.22
N PRO A 163 -29.84 -1.14 9.32
CA PRO A 163 -29.21 -0.26 10.29
C PRO A 163 -28.16 -1.08 11.05
N THR A 164 -26.90 -0.87 10.72
CA THR A 164 -25.74 -1.44 11.41
C THR A 164 -25.52 -0.75 12.75
N LEU A 165 -26.38 -1.00 13.74
CA LEU A 165 -26.08 -0.80 15.16
C LEU A 165 -26.88 -1.80 16.02
N ARG A 166 -26.20 -2.84 16.50
CA ARG A 166 -26.46 -3.49 17.80
C ARG A 166 -25.13 -3.65 18.52
#